data_AF-V3ZY95-F1
#
_entry.id   AF-V3ZY95-F1
#
_cell.length_a   1.000
_cell.length_b   1.000
_cell.length_c   1.000
_cell.angle_alpha   90.00
_cell.angle_beta   90.00
_cell.angle_gamma   90.00
#
_symmetry.space_group_name_H-M   'P 1'
#
loop_
_entity.id
_entity.type
_entity.pdbx_description
1 polymer ?
#
loop_
_entity_poly.entity_id
_entity_poly.type
_entity_poly.pdbx_seq_one_letter_code
_entity_poly.pdbx_strand_id
1 'polypeptide(L)'
;MAFTNDDYLPTFEELTVPEIHLTSSVLVSGAHLYGKYCDNINKEFMLCFQEESDPRKCVSEGKQVTNCAFEFYGKVKKNCHEEFTSYWKCIDNCGSSKMDFSKCRRMQAPFDNCVKEKIGVERPPLGYFTRLREHETSRPKPQLKPLELPYPEPLPTAPDVSKIPSPEGAKCYGGISL
;
A
#
# COMPACT_ATOMS: atom_id res chain seq x y z
N MET A 1 -13.69 -17.24 -3.91
CA MET A 1 -13.54 -18.55 -3.23
C MET A 1 -14.40 -18.51 -1.99
N ALA A 2 -15.16 -19.57 -1.71
CA ALA A 2 -15.92 -19.69 -0.46
C ALA A 2 -15.01 -20.29 0.61
N PHE A 3 -15.03 -19.73 1.82
CA PHE A 3 -14.30 -20.31 2.95
C PHE A 3 -15.01 -21.59 3.41
N THR A 4 -14.22 -22.61 3.71
CA THR A 4 -14.65 -23.87 4.30
C THR A 4 -14.34 -23.90 5.79
N ASN A 5 -14.96 -24.81 6.54
CA ASN A 5 -14.71 -24.95 7.98
C ASN A 5 -13.28 -25.43 8.29
N ASP A 6 -12.55 -25.94 7.29
CA ASP A 6 -11.18 -26.42 7.42
C ASP A 6 -10.14 -25.28 7.29
N ASP A 7 -10.57 -24.09 6.84
CA ASP A 7 -9.70 -22.94 6.71
C ASP A 7 -9.44 -22.29 8.08
N TYR A 8 -8.17 -22.14 8.46
CA TYR A 8 -7.78 -21.52 9.74
C TYR A 8 -8.20 -20.04 9.79
N LEU A 9 -9.17 -19.69 10.64
CA LEU A 9 -9.48 -18.30 10.99
C LEU A 9 -8.90 -17.97 12.38
N PRO A 10 -8.26 -16.80 12.55
CA PRO A 10 -7.81 -16.35 13.86
C PRO A 10 -8.99 -16.17 14.82
N THR A 11 -8.72 -16.34 16.10
CA THR A 11 -9.73 -16.18 17.16
C THR A 11 -10.12 -14.70 17.33
N PHE A 12 -11.29 -14.43 17.91
CA PHE A 12 -11.73 -13.05 18.16
C PHE A 12 -10.76 -12.31 19.10
N GLU A 13 -10.19 -12.99 20.09
CA GLU A 13 -9.22 -12.40 21.02
C GLU A 13 -7.96 -11.90 20.30
N GLU A 14 -7.48 -12.66 19.32
CA GLU A 14 -6.35 -12.25 18.47
C GLU A 14 -6.68 -11.04 17.61
N LEU A 15 -7.93 -10.86 17.20
CA LEU A 15 -8.36 -9.72 16.39
C LEU A 15 -8.65 -8.47 17.21
N THR A 16 -8.95 -8.61 18.50
CA THR A 16 -9.29 -7.47 19.36
C THR A 16 -8.07 -6.58 19.60
N VAL A 17 -8.17 -5.34 19.12
CA VAL A 17 -7.17 -4.28 19.22
C VAL A 17 -7.93 -2.98 19.52
N PRO A 18 -7.40 -2.05 20.33
CA PRO A 18 -8.04 -0.75 20.49
C PRO A 18 -8.19 -0.07 19.13
N GLU A 19 -9.39 0.43 18.84
CA GLU A 19 -9.68 1.10 17.57
C GLU A 19 -9.42 2.60 17.65
N ILE A 20 -8.99 3.18 16.53
CA ILE A 20 -8.73 4.61 16.42
C ILE A 20 -10.07 5.30 16.14
N HIS A 21 -10.75 5.73 17.20
CA HIS A 21 -12.02 6.46 17.11
C HIS A 21 -11.81 7.94 16.71
N LEU A 22 -11.35 8.17 15.49
CA LEU A 22 -11.18 9.50 14.90
C LEU A 22 -12.01 9.63 13.61
N THR A 23 -12.47 10.83 13.31
CA THR A 23 -13.15 11.11 12.05
C THR A 23 -12.17 11.10 10.88
N SER A 24 -12.70 10.88 9.67
CA SER A 24 -11.91 10.90 8.44
C SER A 24 -11.17 12.24 8.23
N SER A 25 -11.80 13.37 8.56
CA SER A 25 -11.18 14.70 8.48
C SER A 25 -9.93 14.82 9.36
N VAL A 26 -9.96 14.24 10.57
CA VAL A 26 -8.81 14.19 11.47
C VAL A 26 -7.69 13.35 10.88
N LEU A 27 -7.99 12.15 10.37
CA LEU A 27 -7.00 11.26 9.77
C LEU A 27 -6.34 11.89 8.52
N VAL A 28 -7.14 12.51 7.66
CA VAL A 28 -6.68 13.19 6.44
C VAL A 28 -5.78 14.38 6.77
N SER A 29 -6.13 15.16 7.80
CA SER A 29 -5.31 16.29 8.26
C SER A 29 -3.91 15.84 8.74
N GLY A 30 -3.83 14.73 9.47
CA GLY A 30 -2.58 14.18 10.01
C GLY A 30 -1.79 13.31 9.04
N ALA A 31 -2.36 12.91 7.90
CA ALA A 31 -1.85 11.83 7.05
C ALA A 31 -0.38 11.97 6.63
N HIS A 32 0.07 13.17 6.26
CA HIS A 32 1.44 13.40 5.79
C HIS A 32 2.48 13.24 6.90
N LEU A 33 2.15 13.71 8.11
CA LEU A 33 3.04 13.65 9.27
C LEU A 33 3.02 12.27 9.91
N TYR A 34 1.81 11.69 10.04
CA TYR A 34 1.62 10.31 10.45
C TYR A 34 2.40 9.34 9.54
N GLY A 35 2.25 9.50 8.22
CA GLY A 35 2.94 8.65 7.25
C GLY A 35 4.46 8.74 7.34
N LYS A 36 5.01 9.90 7.70
CA LYS A 36 6.46 10.04 7.92
C LYS A 36 6.90 9.46 9.28
N TYR A 37 6.10 9.63 10.32
CA TYR A 37 6.42 9.13 11.66
C TYR A 37 6.34 7.60 11.74
N CYS A 38 5.29 6.99 11.18
CA CYS A 38 5.05 5.54 11.19
C CYS A 38 5.51 4.83 9.90
N ASP A 39 6.41 5.43 9.11
CA ASP A 39 6.74 4.97 7.77
C ASP A 39 7.27 3.53 7.73
N ASN A 40 8.17 3.19 8.67
CA ASN A 40 8.78 1.86 8.74
C ASN A 40 7.74 0.78 9.09
N ILE A 41 6.93 1.00 10.11
CA ILE A 41 5.92 0.03 10.59
C ILE A 41 4.82 -0.17 9.53
N ASN A 42 4.37 0.91 8.90
CA ASN A 42 3.38 0.83 7.83
C ASN A 42 3.92 0.05 6.61
N LYS A 43 5.20 0.22 6.29
CA LYS A 43 5.83 -0.50 5.17
C LYS A 43 6.03 -1.98 5.46
N GLU A 44 6.38 -2.35 6.69
CA GLU A 44 6.44 -3.75 7.09
C GLU A 44 5.09 -4.43 6.85
N PHE A 45 4.00 -3.80 7.31
CA PHE A 45 2.65 -4.31 7.10
C PHE A 45 2.28 -4.43 5.62
N MET A 46 2.58 -3.39 4.82
CA MET A 46 2.27 -3.41 3.38
C MET A 46 3.10 -4.45 2.62
N LEU A 47 4.36 -4.65 2.99
CA LEU A 47 5.22 -5.67 2.40
C LEU A 47 4.73 -7.08 2.80
N CYS A 48 4.34 -7.29 4.06
CA CYS A 48 3.75 -8.55 4.51
C CYS A 48 2.49 -8.88 3.72
N PHE A 49 1.59 -7.91 3.61
CA PHE A 49 0.35 -8.08 2.88
C PHE A 49 0.59 -8.42 1.40
N GLN A 50 1.57 -7.76 0.76
CA GLN A 50 1.90 -7.98 -0.64
C GLN A 50 2.61 -9.32 -0.89
N GLU A 51 3.49 -9.76 -0.01
CA GLU A 51 4.25 -11.00 -0.17
C GLU A 51 3.43 -12.24 0.17
N GLU A 52 2.71 -12.22 1.30
CA GLU A 52 1.93 -13.37 1.77
C GLU A 52 0.59 -13.51 1.03
N SER A 53 0.03 -12.42 0.50
CA SER A 53 -1.32 -12.34 -0.11
C SER A 53 -2.48 -12.76 0.83
N ASP A 54 -2.19 -13.20 2.06
CA ASP A 54 -3.12 -13.63 3.09
C ASP A 54 -3.15 -12.62 4.27
N PRO A 55 -4.27 -11.93 4.54
CA PRO A 55 -4.35 -10.94 5.62
C PRO A 55 -4.18 -11.53 7.03
N ARG A 56 -4.43 -12.84 7.21
CA ARG A 56 -4.41 -13.52 8.52
C ARG A 56 -3.01 -13.60 9.13
N LYS A 57 -1.98 -13.71 8.29
CA LYS A 57 -0.59 -13.83 8.76
C LYS A 57 -0.02 -12.48 9.22
N CYS A 58 -0.51 -11.38 8.64
CA CYS A 58 -0.01 -10.02 8.87
C CYS A 58 -0.77 -9.26 9.98
N VAL A 59 -1.53 -9.97 10.83
CA VAL A 59 -2.33 -9.35 11.91
C VAL A 59 -1.40 -8.71 12.96
N SER A 60 -0.24 -9.31 13.23
CA SER A 60 0.68 -8.83 14.25
C SER A 60 1.27 -7.46 13.89
N GLU A 61 1.59 -7.25 12.62
CA GLU A 61 2.10 -6.03 12.02
C GLU A 61 0.99 -4.97 11.98
N GLY A 62 -0.25 -5.38 11.69
CA GLY A 62 -1.42 -4.50 11.77
C GLY A 62 -1.65 -3.94 13.19
N LYS A 63 -1.38 -4.73 14.24
CA LYS A 63 -1.39 -4.25 15.64
C LYS A 63 -0.32 -3.20 15.89
N GLN A 64 0.86 -3.35 15.28
CA GLN A 64 1.93 -2.35 15.42
C GLN A 64 1.57 -1.04 14.71
N VAL A 65 0.94 -1.11 13.53
CA VAL A 65 0.45 0.07 12.79
C VAL A 65 -0.55 0.86 13.65
N THR A 66 -1.54 0.18 14.22
CA THR A 66 -2.55 0.81 15.09
C THR A 66 -1.93 1.40 16.35
N ASN A 67 -0.99 0.71 17.00
CA ASN A 67 -0.24 1.25 18.14
C ASN A 67 0.55 2.51 17.77
N CYS A 68 1.25 2.51 16.62
CA CYS A 68 2.00 3.69 16.17
C CYS A 68 1.09 4.89 15.94
N ALA A 69 -0.12 4.68 15.42
CA ALA A 69 -1.12 5.72 15.27
C ALA A 69 -1.57 6.29 16.62
N PHE A 70 -1.83 5.44 17.63
CA PHE A 70 -2.15 5.92 18.99
C PHE A 70 -1.03 6.76 19.60
N GLU A 71 0.22 6.33 19.43
CA GLU A 71 1.36 7.10 19.91
C GLU A 71 1.46 8.47 19.22
N PHE A 72 1.31 8.51 17.90
CA PHE A 72 1.36 9.73 17.12
C PHE A 72 0.24 10.70 17.51
N TYR A 73 -1.03 10.26 17.46
CA TYR A 73 -2.16 11.11 17.82
C TYR A 73 -2.17 11.46 19.31
N GLY A 74 -1.63 10.60 20.17
CA GLY A 74 -1.39 10.88 21.57
C GLY A 74 -0.38 12.02 21.77
N LYS A 75 0.73 12.04 21.02
CA LYS A 75 1.70 13.14 21.03
C LYS A 75 1.10 14.44 20.47
N VAL A 76 0.36 14.36 19.37
CA VAL A 76 -0.32 15.54 18.76
C VAL A 76 -1.33 16.14 19.74
N LYS A 77 -2.12 15.30 20.42
CA LYS A 77 -3.09 15.74 21.45
C LYS A 77 -2.42 16.40 22.65
N LYS A 78 -1.25 15.92 23.09
CA LYS A 78 -0.52 16.51 24.23
C LYS A 78 0.13 17.85 23.87
N ASN A 79 0.65 17.97 22.65
CA ASN A 79 1.57 19.06 22.29
C ASN A 79 0.94 20.15 21.41
N CYS A 80 0.08 19.79 20.46
CA CYS A 80 -0.39 20.65 19.37
C CYS A 80 -1.91 20.61 19.19
N HIS A 81 -2.67 20.44 20.27
CA HIS A 81 -4.11 20.20 20.20
C HIS A 81 -4.90 21.34 19.55
N GLU A 82 -4.60 22.59 19.92
CA GLU A 82 -5.36 23.77 19.47
C GLU A 82 -5.18 24.00 17.96
N GLU A 83 -3.93 24.04 17.51
CA GLU A 83 -3.58 24.20 16.09
C GLU A 83 -4.15 23.06 15.25
N PHE A 84 -3.99 21.82 15.72
CA PHE A 84 -4.55 20.66 15.05
C PHE A 84 -6.07 20.72 14.95
N THR A 85 -6.74 21.18 16.01
CA THR A 85 -8.20 21.32 16.05
C THR A 85 -8.71 22.34 15.06
N SER A 86 -8.02 23.47 14.95
CA SER A 86 -8.36 24.49 13.96
C SER A 86 -8.16 23.98 12.52
N TYR A 87 -7.12 23.17 12.29
CA TYR A 87 -6.79 22.65 10.98
C TYR A 87 -7.77 21.58 10.50
N TRP A 88 -8.05 20.54 11.31
CA TRP A 88 -8.97 19.50 10.88
C TRP A 88 -10.40 20.02 10.76
N LYS A 89 -10.83 20.97 11.60
CA LYS A 89 -12.14 21.65 11.45
C LYS A 89 -12.24 22.42 10.15
N CYS A 90 -11.16 23.06 9.70
CA CYS A 90 -11.14 23.69 8.39
C CYS A 90 -11.33 22.65 7.28
N ILE A 91 -10.62 21.52 7.33
CA ILE A 91 -10.75 20.44 6.34
C ILE A 91 -12.16 19.85 6.32
N ASP A 92 -12.76 19.68 7.50
CA ASP A 92 -14.12 19.19 7.68
C ASP A 92 -15.16 20.16 7.09
N ASN A 93 -14.96 21.47 7.32
CA ASN A 93 -15.91 22.51 6.90
C ASN A 93 -15.73 22.98 5.44
N CYS A 94 -14.54 22.90 4.85
CA CYS A 94 -14.22 23.57 3.57
C CYS A 94 -14.83 22.95 2.30
N GLY A 95 -15.86 22.11 2.44
CA GLY A 95 -16.96 22.03 1.48
C GLY A 95 -16.95 20.81 0.56
N SER A 96 -18.12 20.17 0.48
CA SER A 96 -18.54 19.15 -0.51
C SER A 96 -17.64 17.92 -0.61
N SER A 97 -17.75 17.00 0.35
CA SER A 97 -17.30 15.60 0.29
C SER A 97 -15.82 15.32 -0.05
N LYS A 98 -15.00 16.33 -0.34
CA LYS A 98 -13.67 16.17 -0.98
C LYS A 98 -12.48 16.51 -0.08
N MET A 99 -12.69 17.11 1.09
CA MET A 99 -11.63 17.40 2.08
C MET A 99 -10.40 18.10 1.46
N ASP A 100 -10.62 19.20 0.72
CA ASP A 100 -9.57 19.89 -0.04
C ASP A 100 -8.52 20.61 0.85
N PHE A 101 -7.26 20.18 0.77
CA PHE A 101 -6.15 20.82 1.50
C PHE A 101 -5.82 22.25 1.05
N SER A 102 -6.16 22.61 -0.20
CA SER A 102 -5.84 23.91 -0.80
C SER A 102 -6.38 25.10 0.00
N LYS A 103 -7.59 24.96 0.54
CA LYS A 103 -8.30 26.03 1.25
C LYS A 103 -7.77 26.24 2.68
N CYS A 104 -7.15 25.21 3.27
CA CYS A 104 -6.75 25.19 4.67
C CYS A 104 -5.25 25.40 4.90
N ARG A 105 -4.50 25.89 3.91
CA ARG A 105 -3.04 26.11 4.04
C ARG A 105 -2.67 27.11 5.15
N ARG A 106 -3.54 28.08 5.46
CA ARG A 106 -3.33 29.06 6.54
C ARG A 106 -3.26 28.39 7.92
N MET A 107 -4.13 27.41 8.18
CA MET A 107 -4.16 26.65 9.43
C MET A 107 -3.16 25.49 9.44
N GLN A 108 -2.71 25.07 8.26
CA GLN A 108 -1.71 24.01 8.12
C GLN A 108 -0.32 24.46 8.57
N ALA A 109 0.12 25.67 8.20
CA ALA A 109 1.44 26.19 8.55
C ALA A 109 1.73 26.20 10.07
N PRO A 110 0.86 26.72 10.95
CA PRO A 110 1.12 26.70 12.39
C PRO A 110 1.11 25.28 12.97
N PHE A 111 0.27 24.38 12.44
CA PHE A 111 0.28 22.98 12.84
C PHE A 111 1.58 22.27 12.45
N ASP A 112 2.02 22.40 11.19
CA ASP A 112 3.28 21.82 10.70
C ASP A 112 4.48 22.34 11.51
N ASN A 113 4.48 23.64 11.88
CA ASN A 113 5.52 24.24 12.72
C ASN A 113 5.52 23.65 14.15
N CYS A 114 4.34 23.53 14.78
CA CYS A 114 4.24 22.96 16.12
C CYS A 114 4.75 21.51 16.18
N VAL A 115 4.42 20.70 15.16
CA VAL A 115 4.88 19.30 15.08
C VAL A 115 6.40 19.24 14.85
N LYS A 116 6.95 20.11 14.01
CA LYS A 116 8.39 20.22 13.82
C LYS A 116 9.13 20.55 15.12
N GLU A 117 8.64 21.54 15.89
CA GLU A 117 9.30 21.98 17.13
C GLU A 117 9.16 20.97 18.28
N LYS A 118 7.97 20.39 18.49
CA LYS A 118 7.68 19.58 19.68
C LYS A 118 7.86 18.08 19.47
N ILE A 119 7.65 17.59 18.25
CA ILE A 119 7.69 16.15 17.91
C ILE A 119 8.93 15.82 17.06
N GLY A 120 9.56 16.83 16.43
CA GLY A 120 10.76 16.64 15.61
C GLY A 120 10.48 16.06 14.23
N VAL A 121 9.21 16.04 13.81
CA VAL A 121 8.79 15.46 12.53
C VAL A 121 8.44 16.58 11.56
N GLU A 122 9.27 16.78 10.54
CA GLU A 122 8.98 17.75 9.49
C GLU A 122 8.05 17.16 8.43
N ARG A 123 7.19 17.98 7.83
CA ARG A 123 6.37 17.54 6.70
C ARG A 123 7.24 17.04 5.54
N PRO A 124 6.99 15.84 4.98
CA PRO A 124 7.76 15.35 3.85
C PRO A 124 7.50 16.18 2.58
N PRO A 125 8.50 16.35 1.70
CA PRO A 125 8.33 17.03 0.43
C PRO A 125 7.45 16.22 -0.52
N LEU A 126 6.95 16.89 -1.57
CA LEU A 126 6.20 16.22 -2.63
C LEU A 126 7.05 15.09 -3.25
N GLY A 127 6.42 13.93 -3.45
CA GLY A 127 7.08 12.74 -3.99
C GLY A 127 7.88 11.90 -2.98
N TYR A 128 7.86 12.24 -1.68
CA TYR A 128 8.50 11.40 -0.66
C TYR A 128 7.91 9.97 -0.63
N PHE A 129 6.58 9.86 -0.66
CA PHE A 129 5.88 8.57 -0.57
C PHE A 129 5.86 7.76 -1.88
N THR A 130 6.10 8.41 -3.02
CA THR A 130 6.12 7.74 -4.33
C THR A 130 7.48 7.13 -4.67
N ARG A 131 8.51 7.39 -3.85
CA ARG A 131 9.83 6.80 -4.05
C ARG A 131 9.79 5.33 -3.64
N LEU A 132 10.27 4.47 -4.53
CA LEU A 132 10.62 3.09 -4.19
C LEU A 132 11.65 3.10 -3.07
N ARG A 133 11.42 2.28 -2.05
CA ARG A 133 12.34 2.07 -0.94
C ARG A 133 12.45 0.59 -0.66
N GLU A 134 13.66 0.18 -0.35
CA GLU A 134 13.94 -1.13 0.20
C GLU A 134 13.59 -1.12 1.69
N HIS A 135 12.90 -2.15 2.14
CA HIS A 135 12.53 -2.33 3.55
C HIS A 135 13.13 -3.63 4.03
N GLU A 136 14.02 -3.54 5.02
CA GLU A 136 14.66 -4.71 5.61
C GLU A 136 13.69 -5.38 6.58
N THR A 137 13.36 -6.64 6.30
CA THR A 137 12.46 -7.43 7.14
C THR A 137 13.20 -8.63 7.73
N SER A 138 12.81 -9.04 8.92
CA SER A 138 13.39 -10.22 9.59
C SER A 138 12.69 -11.52 9.20
N ARG A 139 11.51 -11.43 8.57
CA ARG A 139 10.70 -12.58 8.19
C ARG A 139 11.24 -13.24 6.91
N PRO A 140 11.14 -14.58 6.79
CA PRO A 140 11.53 -15.26 5.58
C PRO A 140 10.57 -14.93 4.45
N LYS A 141 11.08 -14.86 3.22
CA LYS A 141 10.24 -14.68 2.04
C LYS A 141 9.28 -15.87 1.88
N PRO A 142 7.96 -15.64 1.70
CA PRO A 142 7.02 -16.74 1.47
C PRO A 142 7.40 -17.56 0.24
N GLN A 143 7.39 -18.87 0.40
CA GLN A 143 7.51 -19.80 -0.73
C GLN A 143 6.12 -19.95 -1.36
N LEU A 144 5.97 -19.43 -2.58
CA LEU A 144 4.77 -19.69 -3.37
C LEU A 144 4.72 -21.21 -3.63
N LYS A 145 3.66 -21.88 -3.15
CA LYS A 145 3.39 -23.24 -3.58
C LYS A 145 3.18 -23.19 -5.10
N PRO A 146 3.97 -23.92 -5.90
CA PRO A 146 3.70 -24.02 -7.33
C PRO A 146 2.26 -24.47 -7.50
N LEU A 147 1.51 -23.79 -8.37
CA LEU A 147 0.22 -24.30 -8.79
C LEU A 147 0.49 -25.66 -9.43
N GLU A 148 0.07 -26.74 -8.76
CA GLU A 148 0.08 -28.11 -9.31
C GLU A 148 -1.01 -28.24 -10.37
N LEU A 149 -1.04 -27.32 -11.33
CA LEU A 149 -1.77 -27.49 -12.55
C LEU A 149 -0.84 -28.25 -13.50
N PRO A 150 -1.30 -29.35 -14.12
CA PRO A 150 -0.57 -29.97 -15.20
C PRO A 150 -0.29 -28.90 -16.25
N TYR A 151 0.97 -28.50 -16.40
CA TYR A 151 1.34 -27.63 -17.50
C TYR A 151 1.09 -28.42 -18.79
N PRO A 152 0.39 -27.86 -19.80
CA PRO A 152 0.24 -28.57 -21.06
C PRO A 152 1.62 -28.86 -21.62
N GLU A 153 1.84 -30.07 -22.11
CA GLU A 153 3.12 -30.42 -22.72
C GLU A 153 3.47 -29.37 -23.80
N PRO A 154 4.71 -28.88 -23.84
CA PRO A 154 5.11 -27.93 -24.87
C PRO A 154 4.86 -28.57 -26.24
N LEU A 155 4.23 -27.81 -27.14
CA LEU A 155 4.08 -28.25 -28.52
C LEU A 155 5.47 -28.60 -29.09
N PRO A 156 5.56 -29.63 -29.95
CA PRO A 156 6.83 -29.95 -30.60
C PRO A 156 7.38 -28.71 -31.30
N THR A 157 8.69 -28.50 -31.18
CA THR A 157 9.35 -27.40 -31.89
C THR A 157 9.07 -27.54 -33.37
N ALA A 158 8.69 -26.43 -34.02
CA ALA A 158 8.48 -26.42 -35.46
C ALA A 158 9.75 -26.97 -36.16
N PRO A 159 9.60 -27.81 -37.19
CA PRO A 159 10.75 -28.31 -37.93
C PRO A 159 11.54 -27.14 -38.52
N ASP A 160 12.86 -27.30 -38.56
CA ASP A 160 13.80 -26.33 -39.14
C ASP A 160 13.55 -26.21 -40.66
N VAL A 161 12.72 -25.23 -41.02
CA VAL A 161 12.28 -24.96 -42.40
C VAL A 161 13.43 -24.60 -43.34
N SER A 162 14.62 -24.28 -42.81
CA SER A 162 15.81 -23.98 -43.62
C SER A 162 16.42 -25.20 -44.31
N LYS A 163 16.13 -26.41 -43.81
CA LYS A 163 16.63 -27.68 -44.35
C LYS A 163 15.65 -28.37 -45.29
N ILE A 164 14.42 -27.87 -45.37
CA ILE A 164 13.40 -28.38 -46.26
C ILE A 164 13.60 -27.66 -47.60
N PRO A 165 14.04 -28.35 -48.68
CA PRO A 165 14.08 -27.71 -49.98
C PRO A 165 12.67 -27.24 -50.34
N SER A 166 12.56 -26.03 -50.89
CA SER A 166 11.28 -25.54 -51.42
C SER A 166 10.71 -26.61 -52.35
N PRO A 167 9.44 -27.03 -52.21
CA PRO A 167 8.89 -28.07 -53.07
C PRO A 167 9.07 -27.67 -54.54
N GLU A 168 9.82 -28.50 -55.28
CA GLU A 168 10.02 -28.33 -56.73
C GLU A 168 8.66 -28.51 -57.41
N GLY A 169 7.96 -27.38 -57.63
CA GLY A 169 6.63 -27.36 -58.22
C GLY A 169 5.55 -26.65 -57.41
N ALA A 170 5.87 -25.88 -56.36
CA ALA A 170 4.95 -24.82 -55.93
C ALA A 170 4.83 -23.81 -57.08
N LYS A 171 3.83 -24.03 -57.96
CA LYS A 171 3.43 -23.06 -58.96
C LYS A 171 2.96 -21.82 -58.21
N CYS A 172 3.89 -20.91 -57.94
CA CYS A 172 3.57 -19.50 -57.77
C CYS A 172 2.96 -19.09 -59.11
N TYR A 173 1.65 -19.27 -59.28
CA TYR A 173 0.92 -18.67 -60.36
C TYR A 173 1.14 -17.17 -60.20
N GLY A 174 2.03 -16.63 -61.04
CA GLY A 174 2.47 -15.24 -60.97
C GLY A 174 1.25 -14.33 -60.89
N GLY A 175 1.12 -13.68 -59.73
CA GLY A 175 0.29 -12.50 -59.60
C GLY A 175 0.82 -11.45 -60.57
N ILE A 176 -0.11 -10.93 -61.37
CA ILE A 176 0.05 -9.90 -62.40
C ILE A 176 1.04 -8.82 -61.94
N SER A 177 2.09 -8.62 -62.74
CA SER A 177 2.92 -7.41 -62.69
C SER A 177 2.08 -6.20 -63.13
N LEU A 178 1.89 -5.25 -62.21
CA LEU A 178 1.62 -3.85 -62.51
C LEU A 178 2.84 -3.02 -62.13
#